data_AF-A0AAN7KKA3-F1
#
_entry.id   AF-A0AAN7KKA3-F1
#
_cell.length_a   1.000
_cell.length_b   1.000
_cell.length_c   1.000
_cell.angle_alpha   90.00
_cell.angle_beta   90.00
_cell.angle_gamma   90.00
#
_symmetry.space_group_name_H-M   'P 1'
#
loop_
_entity.id
_entity.type
_entity.pdbx_description
1 polymer ?
#
loop_
_entity_poly.entity_id
_entity_poly.type
_entity_poly.pdbx_seq_one_letter_code
_entity_poly.pdbx_strand_id
1 'polypeptide(L)'
;MKASGPGGIRLPHSNGAVLAEVPQTPSHLQLLKRSIRLFLISAMAKSTSSVSNFLKRFLKKPWEFTGPQTSPEYLPSISKATEYRIPSPATFPIKACIPTSNPETVFDIKYFSRDQRRNRPPIRKTVLKKADVEKMMKEKISFSVDEFPRVYLTDKVQEDENTIGGGYQK
;
A
#
# COMPACT_ATOMS: atom_id res chain seq x y z
N MET A 1 7.34 10.46 -56.59
CA MET A 1 6.93 11.72 -57.24
C MET A 1 7.54 12.88 -56.45
N LYS A 2 8.33 13.73 -57.15
CA LYS A 2 8.76 15.12 -56.89
C LYS A 2 9.08 15.54 -55.43
N ALA A 3 10.35 15.81 -55.08
CA ALA A 3 11.12 17.08 -55.26
C ALA A 3 10.72 18.15 -54.22
N SER A 4 11.57 18.96 -53.58
CA SER A 4 12.97 19.36 -53.77
C SER A 4 13.53 19.96 -52.45
N GLY A 5 14.87 20.00 -52.30
CA GLY A 5 15.56 20.95 -51.41
C GLY A 5 15.48 22.40 -51.95
N PRO A 6 16.24 23.41 -51.45
CA PRO A 6 17.59 23.34 -50.87
C PRO A 6 17.72 24.13 -49.52
N GLY A 7 18.74 23.99 -48.68
CA GLY A 7 20.13 24.41 -48.87
C GLY A 7 20.50 25.47 -47.82
N GLY A 8 21.61 25.30 -47.10
CA GLY A 8 22.07 26.31 -46.13
C GLY A 8 23.11 25.81 -45.13
N ILE A 9 24.28 25.39 -45.64
CA ILE A 9 25.48 25.15 -44.84
C ILE A 9 25.96 26.52 -44.32
N ARG A 10 25.93 26.74 -43.00
CA ARG A 10 26.60 27.88 -42.36
C ARG A 10 27.95 27.43 -41.82
N LEU A 11 29.01 27.95 -42.42
CA LEU A 11 30.36 27.96 -41.87
C LEU A 11 30.40 28.87 -40.64
N PRO A 12 31.05 28.49 -39.52
CA PRO A 12 31.32 29.44 -38.45
C PRO A 12 32.43 30.41 -38.89
N HIS A 13 32.08 31.70 -38.93
CA HIS A 13 33.05 32.77 -39.03
C HIS A 13 33.89 32.85 -37.75
N SER A 14 35.20 32.79 -37.91
CA SER A 14 36.17 33.37 -37.00
C SER A 14 35.97 34.88 -36.93
N ASN A 15 35.89 35.46 -35.73
CA ASN A 15 36.52 36.72 -35.34
C ASN A 15 36.10 37.11 -33.91
N GLY A 16 37.07 37.53 -33.10
CA GLY A 16 36.83 38.28 -31.87
C GLY A 16 37.39 37.61 -30.61
N ALA A 17 38.69 37.80 -30.39
CA ALA A 17 39.31 37.58 -29.08
C ALA A 17 38.62 38.47 -28.04
N VAL A 18 37.85 37.86 -27.14
CA VAL A 18 37.39 38.50 -25.92
C VAL A 18 38.49 38.29 -24.88
N LEU A 19 39.15 39.38 -24.51
CA LEU A 19 40.10 39.44 -23.41
C LEU A 19 39.43 38.88 -22.15
N ALA A 20 40.02 37.84 -21.57
CA ALA A 20 39.62 37.31 -20.29
C ALA A 20 39.87 38.36 -19.21
N GLU A 21 38.80 38.94 -18.65
CA GLU A 21 38.87 39.63 -17.37
C GLU A 21 39.16 38.60 -16.28
N VAL A 22 40.31 38.77 -15.63
CA VAL A 22 40.75 37.99 -14.47
C VAL A 22 39.74 38.18 -13.33
N PRO A 23 39.11 37.13 -12.78
CA PRO A 23 38.30 37.28 -11.58
C PRO A 23 39.19 37.63 -10.40
N GLN A 24 39.06 38.86 -9.89
CA GLN A 24 39.72 39.28 -8.66
C GLN A 24 39.26 38.37 -7.51
N THR A 25 40.19 37.61 -6.95
CA THR A 25 39.95 36.79 -5.75
C THR A 25 39.55 37.70 -4.59
N PRO A 26 38.40 37.48 -3.93
CA PRO A 26 38.03 38.27 -2.76
C PRO A 26 39.06 38.03 -1.64
N SER A 27 39.56 39.11 -1.04
CA SER A 27 40.55 39.03 0.03
C SER A 27 40.06 38.17 1.20
N HIS A 28 40.97 37.44 1.84
CA HIS A 28 40.72 36.49 2.94
C HIS A 28 39.81 37.05 4.07
N LEU A 29 39.87 38.36 4.30
CA LEU A 29 39.02 39.07 5.26
C LEU A 29 37.54 39.15 4.87
N GLN A 30 37.22 39.11 3.57
CA GLN A 30 35.83 39.12 3.07
C GLN A 30 35.17 37.74 3.22
N LEU A 31 35.94 36.66 3.05
CA LEU A 31 35.49 35.29 3.30
C LEU A 31 35.23 35.05 4.79
N LEU A 32 36.11 35.54 5.67
CA LEU A 32 35.94 35.41 7.12
C LEU A 32 34.71 36.19 7.62
N LYS A 33 34.47 37.41 7.11
CA LYS A 33 33.29 38.22 7.46
C LYS A 33 31.97 37.60 6.97
N ARG A 34 31.96 36.99 5.77
CA ARG A 34 30.80 36.23 5.26
C ARG A 34 30.56 34.95 6.06
N SER A 35 31.61 34.26 6.46
CA SER A 35 31.54 33.03 7.26
C SER A 35 30.99 33.31 8.66
N ILE A 36 31.42 34.38 9.33
CA ILE A 36 30.91 34.76 10.67
C ILE A 36 29.44 35.20 10.60
N ARG A 37 29.03 35.93 9.55
CA ARG A 37 27.61 36.28 9.33
C ARG A 37 26.72 35.05 9.11
N LEU A 38 27.19 34.07 8.33
CA LEU A 38 26.46 32.82 8.09
C LEU A 38 26.38 31.93 9.34
N PHE A 39 27.42 31.95 10.18
CA PHE A 39 27.47 31.16 11.41
C PHE A 39 26.51 31.69 12.50
N LEU A 40 26.42 33.02 12.64
CA LEU A 40 25.52 33.65 13.62
C LEU A 40 24.03 33.49 13.27
N ILE A 41 23.66 33.43 11.99
CA ILE A 41 22.28 33.21 11.55
C ILE A 41 21.85 31.74 11.77
N SER A 42 22.78 30.78 11.62
CA SER A 42 22.49 29.35 11.82
C SER A 42 22.27 28.96 13.29
N ALA A 43 22.98 29.59 14.22
CA ALA A 43 22.85 29.30 15.65
C ALA A 43 21.49 29.79 16.23
N MET A 44 20.96 30.89 15.72
CA MET A 44 19.71 31.49 16.21
C MET A 44 18.45 30.71 15.78
N ALA A 45 18.51 30.01 14.63
CA ALA A 45 17.40 29.21 14.11
C ALA A 45 17.17 27.89 14.88
N LYS A 46 18.17 27.38 15.61
CA LYS A 46 18.07 26.10 16.36
C LYS A 46 17.57 26.26 17.80
N SER A 47 17.57 27.49 18.35
CA SER A 47 17.17 27.76 19.73
C SER A 47 15.66 28.03 19.91
N THR A 48 14.93 28.39 18.85
CA THR A 48 13.50 28.77 18.93
C THR A 48 12.54 27.58 18.94
N SER A 49 12.98 26.42 18.45
CA SER A 49 12.19 25.18 18.47
C SER A 49 12.04 24.60 19.89
N SER A 50 13.06 24.72 20.75
CA SER A 50 13.05 24.17 22.12
C SER A 50 12.07 24.91 23.06
N VAL A 51 11.99 26.24 22.93
CA VAL A 51 11.14 27.08 23.81
C VAL A 51 9.65 26.90 23.49
N SER A 52 9.29 26.79 22.21
CA SER A 52 7.90 26.56 21.79
C SER A 52 7.38 25.18 22.20
N ASN A 53 8.24 24.17 22.27
CA ASN A 53 7.88 22.83 22.75
C ASN A 53 7.70 22.78 24.28
N PHE A 54 8.48 23.56 25.03
CA PHE A 54 8.28 23.73 26.47
C PHE A 54 6.95 24.43 26.79
N LEU A 55 6.60 25.51 26.08
CA LEU A 55 5.33 26.22 26.28
C LEU A 55 4.09 25.36 25.96
N LYS A 56 4.13 24.58 24.88
CA LYS A 56 3.06 23.63 24.50
C LYS A 56 2.81 22.54 25.54
N ARG A 57 3.79 22.25 26.41
CA ARG A 57 3.64 21.25 27.48
C ARG A 57 2.78 21.76 28.64
N PHE A 58 2.79 23.07 28.89
CA PHE A 58 1.98 23.70 29.95
C PHE A 58 0.65 24.25 29.43
N LEU A 59 0.56 24.58 28.14
CA LEU A 59 -0.65 25.06 27.47
C LEU A 59 -1.20 23.96 26.56
N LYS A 60 -1.97 23.04 27.14
CA LYS A 60 -2.74 22.05 26.39
C LYS A 60 -3.82 22.75 25.56
N LYS A 61 -4.13 22.21 24.39
CA LYS A 61 -5.25 22.73 23.60
C LYS A 61 -6.56 22.41 24.35
N PRO A 62 -7.58 23.27 24.27
CA PRO A 62 -8.80 23.09 25.05
C PRO A 62 -9.59 21.81 24.72
N TRP A 63 -9.33 21.18 23.58
CA TRP A 63 -9.92 19.90 23.16
C TRP A 63 -9.05 18.66 23.50
N GLU A 64 -7.96 18.82 24.24
CA GLU A 64 -7.09 17.72 24.69
C GLU A 64 -7.41 17.25 26.11
N PHE A 65 -8.42 17.83 26.75
CA PHE A 65 -8.85 17.47 28.12
C PHE A 65 -9.80 16.27 28.15
N THR A 66 -10.70 16.14 27.17
CA THR A 66 -11.65 15.03 27.06
C THR A 66 -11.88 14.65 25.60
N GLY A 67 -12.24 13.38 25.36
CA GLY A 67 -12.55 12.85 24.03
C GLY A 67 -11.42 12.02 23.40
N PRO A 68 -11.56 11.63 22.12
CA PRO A 68 -10.64 10.68 21.47
C PRO A 68 -9.18 11.16 21.48
N GLN A 69 -8.94 12.47 21.34
CA GLN A 69 -7.60 13.06 21.29
C GLN A 69 -6.85 13.04 22.64
N THR A 70 -7.53 12.70 23.74
CA THR A 70 -6.92 12.54 25.07
C THR A 70 -6.42 11.11 25.31
N SER A 71 -6.84 10.12 24.50
CA SER A 71 -6.40 8.74 24.65
C SER A 71 -4.91 8.59 24.29
N PRO A 72 -4.11 7.83 25.06
CA PRO A 72 -2.71 7.54 24.70
C PRO A 72 -2.56 6.78 23.38
N GLU A 73 -3.63 6.12 22.92
CA GLU A 73 -3.66 5.32 21.69
C GLU A 73 -4.02 6.17 20.46
N TYR A 74 -4.42 7.43 20.67
CA TYR A 74 -4.81 8.32 19.59
C TYR A 74 -3.61 8.74 18.73
N LEU A 75 -3.70 8.46 17.43
CA LEU A 75 -2.72 8.90 16.43
C LEU A 75 -3.36 9.90 15.45
N PRO A 76 -2.63 10.95 15.05
CA PRO A 76 -3.12 11.87 14.02
C PRO A 76 -3.21 11.16 12.66
N SER A 77 -4.23 11.49 11.88
CA SER A 77 -4.50 10.85 10.58
C SER A 77 -3.48 11.19 9.49
N ILE A 78 -2.76 12.32 9.63
CA ILE A 78 -1.83 12.81 8.62
C ILE A 78 -0.46 12.17 8.85
N SER A 79 -0.14 11.15 8.05
CA SER A 79 1.20 10.56 8.01
C SER A 79 2.22 11.58 7.50
N LYS A 80 3.46 11.51 8.00
CA LYS A 80 4.53 12.36 7.45
C LYS A 80 4.86 11.91 6.02
N ALA A 81 5.16 12.86 5.14
CA ALA A 81 5.58 12.56 3.77
C ALA A 81 6.85 11.68 3.70
N THR A 82 7.68 11.71 4.74
CA THR A 82 8.88 10.87 4.88
C THR A 82 8.56 9.43 5.31
N GLU A 83 7.38 9.16 5.86
CA GLU A 83 7.00 7.85 6.41
C GLU A 83 6.11 7.06 5.44
N TYR A 84 5.25 7.76 4.70
CA TYR A 84 4.30 7.14 3.78
C TYR A 84 4.82 7.17 2.35
N ARG A 85 4.87 5.99 1.69
CA ARG A 85 5.28 5.83 0.27
C ARG A 85 6.67 6.43 -0.05
N ILE A 86 7.67 6.02 0.71
CA ILE A 86 9.06 6.44 0.53
C ILE A 86 9.56 6.16 -0.90
N PRO A 87 9.48 4.92 -1.44
CA PRO A 87 9.63 4.69 -2.86
C PRO A 87 8.31 4.97 -3.60
N SER A 88 8.43 5.57 -4.78
CA SER A 88 7.31 5.62 -5.73
C SER A 88 6.87 4.20 -6.10
N PRO A 89 5.56 3.93 -6.26
CA PRO A 89 5.07 2.60 -6.64
C PRO A 89 5.65 2.09 -7.97
N ALA A 90 6.03 3.00 -8.88
CA ALA A 90 6.67 2.64 -10.15
C ALA A 90 8.18 2.36 -10.01
N THR A 91 8.82 2.86 -8.95
CA THR A 91 10.28 2.78 -8.73
C THR A 91 10.55 2.06 -7.42
N PHE A 92 10.13 0.80 -7.33
CA PHE A 92 10.38 -0.01 -6.14
C PHE A 92 11.78 -0.65 -6.23
N PRO A 93 12.57 -0.66 -5.13
CA PRO A 93 13.94 -1.18 -5.16
C PRO A 93 14.01 -2.70 -5.34
N ILE A 94 12.91 -3.42 -5.09
CA ILE A 94 12.85 -4.88 -5.17
C ILE A 94 12.17 -5.30 -6.47
N LYS A 95 12.81 -6.19 -7.22
CA LYS A 95 12.19 -6.87 -8.36
C LYS A 95 11.29 -7.99 -7.86
N ALA A 96 9.98 -7.79 -7.93
CA ALA A 96 9.01 -8.84 -7.59
C ALA A 96 9.05 -9.98 -8.63
N CYS A 97 9.23 -11.21 -8.17
CA CYS A 97 9.06 -12.43 -8.96
C CYS A 97 7.80 -13.15 -8.45
N ILE A 98 6.69 -12.99 -9.19
CA ILE A 98 5.40 -13.54 -8.78
C ILE A 98 5.28 -14.97 -9.34
N PRO A 99 5.11 -16.00 -8.50
CA PRO A 99 4.96 -17.37 -8.98
C PRO A 99 3.63 -17.53 -9.72
N THR A 100 3.66 -18.10 -10.92
CA THR A 100 2.46 -18.33 -11.76
C THR A 100 1.94 -19.76 -11.67
N SER A 101 2.81 -20.72 -11.35
CA SER A 101 2.51 -22.16 -11.37
C SER A 101 3.25 -22.87 -10.25
N ASN A 102 2.64 -23.93 -9.73
CA ASN A 102 3.29 -24.81 -8.76
C ASN A 102 4.45 -25.57 -9.44
N PRO A 103 5.58 -25.80 -8.72
CA PRO A 103 6.79 -26.40 -9.30
C PRO A 103 6.55 -27.78 -9.90
N GLU A 104 5.65 -28.58 -9.30
CA GLU A 104 5.27 -29.91 -9.78
C GLU A 104 4.68 -29.89 -11.20
N THR A 105 4.01 -28.79 -11.56
CA THR A 105 3.28 -28.64 -12.82
C THR A 105 4.04 -27.88 -13.91
N VAL A 106 5.26 -27.43 -13.60
CA VAL A 106 6.13 -26.74 -14.57
C VAL A 106 6.68 -27.72 -15.59
N PHE A 107 7.15 -28.88 -15.12
CA PHE A 107 7.73 -29.92 -15.98
C PHE A 107 6.74 -31.04 -16.30
N ASP A 108 5.90 -31.48 -15.35
CA ASP A 108 4.79 -32.41 -15.66
C ASP A 108 3.55 -31.63 -16.11
N ILE A 109 3.48 -31.36 -17.41
CA ILE A 109 2.47 -30.50 -18.03
C ILE A 109 1.16 -31.23 -18.42
N LYS A 110 0.95 -32.47 -17.95
CA LYS A 110 -0.25 -33.26 -18.27
C LYS A 110 -1.52 -32.50 -17.88
N TYR A 111 -2.25 -32.02 -18.88
CA TYR A 111 -3.42 -31.18 -18.65
C TYR A 111 -4.66 -31.97 -18.22
N PHE A 112 -4.91 -33.16 -18.77
CA PHE A 112 -6.14 -33.91 -18.52
C PHE A 112 -6.31 -34.31 -17.05
N SER A 113 -5.22 -34.61 -16.33
CA SER A 113 -5.24 -34.89 -14.89
C SER A 113 -5.56 -33.65 -14.05
N ARG A 114 -5.20 -32.45 -14.54
CA ARG A 114 -5.40 -31.16 -13.87
C ARG A 114 -6.72 -30.49 -14.24
N ASP A 115 -7.37 -30.91 -15.32
CA ASP A 115 -8.60 -30.29 -15.85
C ASP A 115 -9.81 -30.56 -14.95
N GLN A 116 -9.97 -29.74 -13.91
CA GLN A 116 -11.13 -29.78 -13.02
C GLN A 116 -12.44 -29.36 -13.68
N ARG A 117 -12.39 -28.64 -14.80
CA ARG A 117 -13.60 -28.13 -15.46
C ARG A 117 -14.34 -29.25 -16.19
N ARG A 118 -13.60 -30.13 -16.86
CA ARG A 118 -14.18 -31.26 -17.62
C ARG A 118 -14.23 -32.55 -16.81
N ASN A 119 -13.35 -32.71 -15.82
CA ASN A 119 -13.34 -33.88 -14.94
C ASN A 119 -14.46 -33.83 -13.89
N ARG A 120 -15.70 -33.64 -14.35
CA ARG A 120 -16.91 -33.70 -13.53
C ARG A 120 -17.69 -34.97 -13.89
N PRO A 121 -18.36 -35.61 -12.93
CA PRO A 121 -19.20 -36.75 -13.24
C PRO A 121 -20.29 -36.34 -14.25
N PRO A 122 -20.65 -37.22 -15.20
CA PRO A 122 -21.70 -36.93 -16.16
C PRO A 122 -23.06 -36.81 -15.45
N ILE A 123 -23.93 -35.97 -16.01
CA ILE A 123 -25.28 -35.75 -15.48
C ILE A 123 -26.09 -37.04 -15.64
N ARG A 124 -26.55 -37.61 -14.51
CA ARG A 124 -27.44 -38.78 -14.49
C ARG A 124 -28.89 -38.29 -14.35
N LYS A 125 -29.74 -38.59 -15.34
CA LYS A 125 -31.17 -38.27 -15.32
C LYS A 125 -31.98 -39.56 -15.23
N THR A 126 -32.77 -39.71 -14.19
CA THR A 126 -33.66 -40.86 -13.97
C THR A 126 -35.10 -40.37 -13.86
N VAL A 127 -36.03 -41.03 -14.56
CA VAL A 127 -37.46 -40.70 -14.50
C VAL A 127 -38.11 -41.55 -13.41
N LEU A 128 -38.74 -40.92 -12.43
CA LEU A 128 -39.50 -41.60 -11.37
C LEU A 128 -40.98 -41.67 -11.77
N LYS A 129 -41.55 -42.88 -11.78
CA LYS A 129 -43.00 -43.08 -11.97
C LYS A 129 -43.72 -43.13 -10.63
N LYS A 130 -45.05 -43.03 -10.66
CA LYS A 130 -45.91 -43.13 -9.47
C LYS A 130 -45.60 -44.38 -8.62
N ALA A 131 -45.43 -45.53 -9.26
CA ALA A 131 -45.13 -46.79 -8.59
C ALA A 131 -43.80 -46.75 -7.80
N ASP A 132 -42.77 -46.07 -8.35
CA ASP A 132 -41.47 -45.95 -7.69
C ASP A 132 -41.58 -45.07 -6.44
N VAL A 133 -42.35 -43.97 -6.53
CA VAL A 133 -42.60 -43.05 -5.41
C VAL A 133 -43.39 -43.73 -4.30
N GLU A 134 -44.46 -44.47 -4.64
CA GLU A 134 -45.25 -45.22 -3.65
C GLU A 134 -44.41 -46.28 -2.94
N LYS A 135 -43.47 -46.93 -3.64
CA LYS A 135 -42.51 -47.84 -3.04
C LYS A 135 -41.58 -47.13 -2.05
N MET A 136 -40.98 -46.01 -2.44
CA MET A 136 -40.11 -45.22 -1.56
C MET A 136 -40.84 -44.70 -0.30
N MET A 137 -42.12 -44.33 -0.43
CA MET A 137 -42.94 -43.91 0.72
C MET A 137 -43.24 -45.08 1.67
N LYS A 138 -43.49 -46.28 1.13
CA LYS A 138 -43.71 -47.49 1.95
C LYS A 138 -42.43 -47.94 2.65
N GLU A 139 -41.28 -47.77 2.02
CA GLU A 139 -39.97 -48.11 2.60
C GLU A 139 -39.58 -47.13 3.73
N LYS A 140 -39.97 -45.85 3.62
CA LYS A 140 -39.78 -44.83 4.66
C LYS A 140 -40.94 -44.84 5.67
N ILE A 141 -40.87 -45.76 6.64
CA ILE A 141 -41.94 -45.98 7.64
C ILE A 141 -41.94 -44.88 8.73
N SER A 142 -40.78 -44.39 9.14
CA SER A 142 -40.64 -43.38 10.20
C SER A 142 -39.42 -42.51 9.98
N PHE A 143 -39.46 -41.28 10.52
CA PHE A 143 -38.35 -40.35 10.50
C PHE A 143 -37.62 -40.41 11.84
N SER A 144 -36.31 -40.69 11.79
CA SER A 144 -35.43 -40.54 12.94
C SER A 144 -35.01 -39.08 13.10
N VAL A 145 -34.58 -38.68 14.31
CA VAL A 145 -34.17 -37.30 14.59
C VAL A 145 -33.01 -36.84 13.68
N ASP A 146 -32.13 -37.76 13.27
CA ASP A 146 -30.97 -37.47 12.41
C ASP A 146 -31.31 -37.26 10.92
N GLU A 147 -32.51 -37.67 10.48
CA GLU A 147 -32.96 -37.49 9.09
C GLU A 147 -33.42 -36.04 8.82
N PHE A 148 -33.72 -35.28 9.88
CA PHE A 148 -34.09 -33.88 9.73
C PHE A 148 -32.88 -33.01 9.37
N PRO A 149 -33.02 -32.05 8.45
CA PRO A 149 -31.94 -31.13 8.13
C PRO A 149 -31.53 -30.36 9.40
N ARG A 150 -30.22 -30.32 9.65
CA ARG A 150 -29.69 -29.59 10.80
C ARG A 150 -30.00 -28.11 10.66
N VAL A 151 -30.56 -27.52 11.72
CA VAL A 151 -30.81 -26.09 11.78
C VAL A 151 -29.48 -25.36 11.96
N TYR A 152 -29.25 -24.33 11.16
CA TYR A 152 -28.15 -23.39 11.40
C TYR A 152 -28.55 -22.46 12.54
N LEU A 153 -28.24 -22.87 13.77
CA LEU A 153 -28.49 -22.07 14.97
C LEU A 153 -27.39 -21.02 15.11
N THR A 154 -27.80 -19.78 15.35
CA THR A 154 -26.90 -18.70 15.72
C THR A 154 -27.01 -18.49 17.22
N ASP A 155 -25.86 -18.42 17.89
CA ASP A 155 -25.83 -18.18 19.32
C ASP A 155 -26.17 -16.72 19.63
N LYS A 156 -26.87 -16.49 20.74
CA LYS A 156 -27.04 -15.13 21.28
C LYS A 156 -25.70 -14.70 21.88
N VAL A 157 -24.95 -13.92 21.12
CA VAL A 157 -23.66 -13.37 21.57
C VAL A 157 -23.92 -12.02 22.22
N GLN A 158 -23.37 -11.82 23.42
CA GLN A 158 -23.20 -10.49 23.99
C GLN A 158 -21.85 -9.97 23.52
N GLU A 159 -21.88 -8.97 22.63
CA GLU A 159 -20.67 -8.32 22.15
C GLU A 159 -20.13 -7.38 23.23
N ASP A 160 -18.82 -7.42 23.43
CA ASP A 160 -18.08 -6.54 24.32
C ASP A 160 -16.88 -5.96 23.55
N GLU A 161 -16.60 -4.69 23.79
CA GLU A 161 -15.87 -3.82 22.85
C GLU A 161 -14.40 -4.23 22.71
N ASN A 162 -13.76 -4.63 23.81
CA ASN A 162 -12.31 -4.86 23.86
C ASN A 162 -11.91 -6.26 24.35
N THR A 163 -12.82 -7.24 24.41
CA THR A 163 -12.54 -8.56 25.02
C THR A 163 -11.62 -9.42 24.14
N ILE A 164 -11.75 -9.34 22.82
CA ILE A 164 -10.95 -10.13 21.88
C ILE A 164 -9.58 -9.45 21.74
N GLY A 165 -8.54 -10.08 22.30
CA GLY A 165 -7.16 -9.56 22.21
C GLY A 165 -6.92 -8.25 22.95
N GLY A 166 -7.82 -7.82 23.84
CA GLY A 166 -7.71 -6.53 24.51
C GLY A 166 -8.00 -5.34 23.59
N GLY A 167 -8.76 -5.53 22.51
CA GLY A 167 -9.03 -4.51 21.49
C GLY A 167 -7.97 -4.44 20.37
N TYR A 168 -6.91 -5.25 20.45
CA TYR A 168 -5.82 -5.29 19.48
C TYR A 168 -5.58 -6.70 18.93
N GLN A 169 -5.66 -6.86 17.61
CA GLN A 169 -5.33 -8.11 16.93
C GLN A 169 -3.93 -8.02 16.30
N LYS A 170 -3.08 -9.00 16.62
CA LYS A 170 -1.75 -9.18 16.03
C LYS A 170 -1.82 -9.78 14.63
#